data_AF-A0ABD3A067-F1
#
_entry.id   AF-A0ABD3A067-F1
#
_cell.length_a   1.000
_cell.length_b   1.000
_cell.length_c   1.000
_cell.angle_alpha   90.00
_cell.angle_beta   90.00
_cell.angle_gamma   90.00
#
_symmetry.space_group_name_H-M   'P 1'
#
loop_
_entity.id
_entity.type
_entity.pdbx_description
1 polymer ?
#
loop_
_entity_poly.entity_id
_entity_poly.type
_entity_poly.pdbx_seq_one_letter_code
_entity_poly.pdbx_strand_id
1 'polypeptide(L)'
;MDISGNPRALWRLRTKAKRMLSFTTKTEVENDSLFEGIDFYSTITRARFEELNMDFFTKCMEIVEKCLKDAKMKKSMVDDVVLVGGSTRIPEVQQLLRDCFNGKEFCKALIQMKLLPMVQLFKQQSWLAREISSVRNAMKDEKISAELPPADKEKIEDAIEQAIKWLNADQLAEAYEIEDEMKEPESICKPVISKIC
;
A
#
# COMPACT_ATOMS: atom_id res chain seq x y z
N MET A 1 19.13 6.14 -17.08
CA MET A 1 17.67 6.21 -16.84
C MET A 1 17.47 7.06 -15.61
N ASP A 2 16.92 8.27 -15.77
CA ASP A 2 16.61 9.14 -14.63
C ASP A 2 15.10 9.14 -14.42
N ILE A 3 14.67 8.53 -13.32
CA ILE A 3 13.25 8.48 -12.91
C ILE A 3 12.96 9.47 -11.78
N SER A 4 13.90 10.35 -11.43
CA SER A 4 13.77 11.33 -10.34
C SER A 4 12.53 12.23 -10.49
N GLY A 5 12.16 12.55 -11.74
CA GLY A 5 10.97 13.34 -12.08
C GLY A 5 9.65 12.58 -12.12
N ASN A 6 9.63 11.25 -11.92
CA ASN A 6 8.42 10.43 -11.93
C ASN A 6 8.19 9.79 -10.54
N PRO A 7 7.41 10.47 -9.66
CA PRO A 7 7.11 9.98 -8.31
C PRO A 7 6.46 8.60 -8.30
N ARG A 8 5.63 8.28 -9.31
CA ARG A 8 4.92 7.00 -9.42
C ARG A 8 5.90 5.85 -9.69
N ALA A 9 6.82 6.04 -10.64
CA ALA A 9 7.85 5.06 -10.96
C ALA A 9 8.79 4.79 -9.79
N LEU A 10 9.26 5.87 -9.12
CA LEU A 10 10.08 5.77 -7.91
C LEU A 10 9.38 5.02 -6.79
N TRP A 11 8.10 5.32 -6.58
CA TRP A 11 7.33 4.72 -5.51
C TRP A 11 7.09 3.21 -5.75
N ARG A 12 6.69 2.81 -6.97
CA ARG A 12 6.52 1.39 -7.35
C ARG A 12 7.82 0.59 -7.12
N LEU A 13 8.95 1.17 -7.48
CA LEU A 13 10.27 0.57 -7.28
C LEU A 13 10.59 0.38 -5.78
N ARG A 14 10.37 1.43 -4.97
CA ARG A 14 10.68 1.43 -3.53
C ARG A 14 9.82 0.45 -2.76
N THR A 15 8.51 0.40 -3.02
CA THR A 15 7.58 -0.39 -2.20
C THR A 15 7.72 -1.88 -2.45
N LYS A 16 7.87 -2.30 -3.71
CA LYS A 16 8.05 -3.72 -4.07
C LYS A 16 9.33 -4.29 -3.46
N ALA A 17 10.46 -3.59 -3.62
CA ALA A 17 11.74 -3.99 -3.05
C ALA A 17 11.68 -4.06 -1.51
N LYS A 18 11.17 -3.00 -0.85
CA LYS A 18 11.04 -2.91 0.61
C LYS A 18 10.18 -4.05 1.18
N ARG A 19 9.03 -4.32 0.57
CA ARG A 19 8.12 -5.39 1.01
C ARG A 19 8.80 -6.75 0.93
N MET A 20 9.41 -7.09 -0.21
CA MET A 20 10.05 -8.38 -0.41
C MET A 20 11.27 -8.57 0.49
N LEU A 21 12.10 -7.53 0.66
CA LEU A 21 13.29 -7.59 1.51
C LEU A 21 12.99 -7.70 3.00
N SER A 22 11.78 -7.32 3.42
CA SER A 22 11.31 -7.54 4.79
C SER A 22 11.13 -9.03 5.13
N PHE A 23 11.02 -9.90 4.12
CA PHE A 23 10.84 -11.35 4.30
C PHE A 23 12.00 -12.17 3.71
N THR A 24 12.54 -11.75 2.56
CA THR A 24 13.59 -12.48 1.82
C THR A 24 14.93 -11.73 1.89
N THR A 25 16.05 -12.46 1.81
CA THR A 25 17.41 -11.89 1.88
C THR A 25 17.87 -11.25 0.58
N LYS A 26 17.24 -11.62 -0.55
CA LYS A 26 17.51 -11.12 -1.90
C LYS A 26 16.19 -11.06 -2.65
N THR A 27 16.00 -10.03 -3.48
CA THR A 27 14.82 -9.91 -4.34
C THR A 27 15.22 -9.36 -5.70
N GLU A 28 14.52 -9.82 -6.73
CA GLU A 28 14.59 -9.32 -8.08
C GLU A 28 13.45 -8.32 -8.27
N VAL A 29 13.82 -7.10 -8.59
CA VAL A 29 12.91 -5.98 -8.80
C VAL A 29 12.71 -5.86 -10.30
N GLU A 30 11.61 -6.46 -10.75
CA GLU A 30 11.14 -6.41 -12.12
C GLU A 30 9.96 -5.44 -12.20
N ASN A 31 10.03 -4.47 -13.11
CA ASN A 31 8.93 -3.56 -13.38
C ASN A 31 8.81 -3.31 -14.88
N ASP A 32 7.74 -3.83 -15.46
CA ASP A 32 7.43 -3.69 -16.87
C ASP A 32 7.06 -2.23 -17.17
N SER A 33 7.64 -1.67 -18.24
CA SER A 33 7.40 -0.29 -18.68
C SER A 33 7.60 0.77 -17.58
N LEU A 34 8.67 0.66 -16.79
CA LEU A 34 8.96 1.58 -15.67
C LEU A 34 9.07 3.05 -16.11
N PHE A 35 9.63 3.31 -17.29
CA PHE A 35 9.75 4.65 -17.88
C PHE A 35 9.82 4.56 -19.41
N GLU A 36 8.99 5.31 -20.12
CA GLU A 36 8.97 5.37 -21.61
C GLU A 36 8.89 3.99 -22.29
N GLY A 37 8.20 3.02 -21.67
CA GLY A 37 8.08 1.65 -22.21
C GLY A 37 9.33 0.78 -22.03
N ILE A 38 10.31 1.23 -21.26
CA ILE A 38 11.51 0.46 -20.93
C ILE A 38 11.28 -0.34 -19.66
N ASP A 39 11.50 -1.65 -19.75
CA ASP A 39 11.44 -2.56 -18.61
C ASP A 39 12.67 -2.40 -17.72
N PHE A 40 12.46 -2.49 -16.41
CA PHE A 40 13.52 -2.41 -15.42
C PHE A 40 13.71 -3.75 -14.72
N TYR A 41 14.95 -4.23 -14.74
CA TYR A 41 15.38 -5.41 -14.01
C TYR A 41 16.60 -5.07 -13.17
N SER A 42 16.50 -5.29 -11.86
CA SER A 42 17.64 -5.17 -10.96
C SER A 42 17.49 -6.12 -9.78
N THR A 43 18.61 -6.42 -9.14
CA THR A 43 18.64 -7.30 -7.99
C THR A 43 19.22 -6.56 -6.79
N ILE A 44 18.52 -6.64 -5.66
CA ILE A 44 18.97 -6.01 -4.41
C ILE A 44 18.94 -7.03 -3.28
N THR A 45 19.95 -6.95 -2.41
CA THR A 45 20.03 -7.75 -1.20
C THR A 45 19.55 -6.95 -0.01
N ARG A 46 19.08 -7.65 1.03
CA ARG A 46 18.65 -7.02 2.28
C ARG A 46 19.78 -6.22 2.91
N ALA A 47 20.99 -6.79 2.96
CA ALA A 47 22.17 -6.11 3.49
C ALA A 47 22.44 -4.79 2.77
N ARG A 48 22.33 -4.77 1.43
CA ARG A 48 22.53 -3.53 0.66
C ARG A 48 21.43 -2.51 0.93
N PHE A 49 20.18 -2.95 1.08
CA PHE A 49 19.08 -2.07 1.47
C PHE A 49 19.25 -1.48 2.87
N GLU A 50 19.68 -2.29 3.83
CA GLU A 50 19.93 -1.85 5.21
C GLU A 50 21.08 -0.85 5.27
N GLU A 51 22.18 -1.13 4.57
CA GLU A 51 23.31 -0.21 4.43
C GLU A 51 22.89 1.15 3.87
N LEU A 52 22.10 1.17 2.78
CA LEU A 52 21.63 2.40 2.14
C LEU A 52 20.69 3.23 3.02
N ASN A 53 20.01 2.62 3.98
CA ASN A 53 19.00 3.27 4.81
C ASN A 53 19.43 3.44 6.28
N MET A 54 20.66 3.06 6.63
CA MET A 54 21.14 3.07 8.01
C MET A 54 21.01 4.45 8.65
N ASP A 55 21.37 5.51 7.93
CA ASP A 55 21.24 6.90 8.42
C ASP A 55 19.80 7.26 8.80
N PHE A 56 18.81 6.75 8.08
CA PHE A 56 17.39 6.97 8.41
C PHE A 56 16.99 6.17 9.65
N PHE A 57 17.49 4.94 9.79
CA PHE A 57 17.20 4.11 10.96
C PHE A 57 17.81 4.72 12.23
N THR A 58 19.04 5.24 12.17
CA THR A 58 19.68 5.96 13.28
C THR A 58 18.88 7.20 13.66
N LYS A 59 18.46 8.03 12.69
CA LYS A 59 17.60 9.19 12.95
C LYS A 59 16.29 8.81 13.63
N CYS A 60 15.68 7.67 13.28
CA CYS A 60 14.50 7.17 13.99
C CYS A 60 14.81 6.88 15.47
N MET A 61 15.97 6.30 15.77
CA MET A 61 16.36 6.01 17.17
C MET A 61 16.63 7.29 17.96
N GLU A 62 17.24 8.31 17.35
CA GLU A 62 17.42 9.63 17.97
C GLU A 62 16.07 10.25 18.40
N ILE A 63 15.03 10.09 17.57
CA ILE A 63 13.67 10.54 17.91
C ILE A 63 13.12 9.77 19.11
N VAL A 64 13.31 8.45 19.17
CA VAL A 64 12.88 7.63 20.31
C VAL A 64 13.54 8.11 21.61
N GLU A 65 14.85 8.37 21.58
CA GLU A 65 15.58 8.88 22.75
C GLU A 65 15.10 10.27 23.18
N LYS A 66 14.84 11.15 22.21
CA LYS A 66 14.28 12.47 22.48
C LYS A 66 12.91 12.37 23.13
N CYS A 67 12.02 11.52 22.62
CA CYS A 67 10.70 11.30 23.21
C CYS A 67 10.79 10.80 24.67
N LEU A 68 11.70 9.87 24.96
CA LEU A 68 11.92 9.39 26.34
C LEU A 68 12.43 10.51 27.26
N LYS A 69 13.33 11.35 26.74
CA LYS A 69 13.86 12.51 27.47
C LYS A 69 12.77 13.53 27.77
N ASP A 70 11.93 13.83 26.79
CA ASP A 70 10.81 14.76 26.92
C ASP A 70 9.76 14.23 27.92
N ALA A 71 9.52 12.91 27.90
CA ALA A 71 8.69 12.22 28.89
C ALA A 71 9.34 12.08 30.28
N LYS A 72 10.62 12.42 30.43
CA LYS A 72 11.44 12.20 31.65
C LYS A 72 11.43 10.74 32.12
N MET A 73 11.32 9.81 31.17
CA MET A 73 11.28 8.37 31.43
C MET A 73 12.61 7.71 31.07
N LYS A 74 13.00 6.70 31.85
CA LYS A 74 14.14 5.84 31.51
C LYS A 74 13.65 4.70 30.60
N LYS A 75 14.52 4.20 29.73
CA LYS A 75 14.24 3.04 28.84
C LYS A 75 13.67 1.83 29.62
N SER A 76 14.15 1.61 30.85
CA SER A 76 13.69 0.54 31.74
C SER A 76 12.25 0.69 32.27
N MET A 77 11.70 1.90 32.23
CA MET A 77 10.34 2.19 32.72
C MET A 77 9.26 1.96 31.66
N VAL A 78 9.66 1.65 30.42
CA VAL A 78 8.71 1.32 29.36
C VAL A 78 8.36 -0.15 29.51
N ASP A 79 7.13 -0.47 29.89
CA ASP A 79 6.69 -1.86 30.10
C ASP A 79 6.63 -2.63 28.78
N ASP A 80 5.88 -2.09 27.82
CA ASP A 80 5.61 -2.69 26.51
C ASP A 80 5.98 -1.75 25.36
N VAL A 81 6.45 -2.33 24.26
CA VAL A 81 6.72 -1.61 23.02
C VAL A 81 5.81 -2.14 21.92
N VAL A 82 4.95 -1.25 21.41
CA VAL A 82 3.98 -1.55 20.34
C VAL A 82 4.48 -0.98 19.03
N LEU A 83 4.70 -1.85 18.05
CA LEU A 83 5.11 -1.44 16.71
C LEU A 83 3.88 -1.14 15.83
N VAL A 84 3.84 0.08 15.29
CA VAL A 84 2.75 0.57 14.45
C VAL A 84 3.27 0.97 13.07
N GLY A 85 2.60 0.49 12.02
CA GLY A 85 2.89 0.85 10.63
C GLY A 85 3.74 -0.16 9.86
N GLY A 86 3.63 -0.16 8.54
CA GLY A 86 4.21 -1.20 7.66
C GLY A 86 5.74 -1.26 7.68
N SER A 87 6.42 -0.13 7.78
CA SER A 87 7.89 -0.07 7.82
C SER A 87 8.49 -0.67 9.10
N THR A 88 7.71 -0.88 10.15
CA THR A 88 8.16 -1.59 11.37
C THR A 88 8.37 -3.09 11.14
N ARG A 89 8.04 -3.61 9.94
CA ARG A 89 8.34 -4.99 9.53
C ARG A 89 9.79 -5.20 9.11
N ILE A 90 10.55 -4.12 8.90
CA ILE A 90 11.97 -4.20 8.50
C ILE A 90 12.78 -4.84 9.65
N PRO A 91 13.51 -5.94 9.39
CA PRO A 91 14.26 -6.66 10.42
C PRO A 91 15.26 -5.78 11.20
N GLU A 92 16.02 -4.95 10.49
CA GLU A 92 17.00 -4.03 11.09
C GLU A 92 16.37 -3.04 12.07
N VAL A 93 15.24 -2.42 11.69
CA VAL A 93 14.51 -1.49 12.57
C VAL A 93 14.03 -2.19 13.84
N GLN A 94 13.53 -3.42 13.71
CA GLN A 94 13.14 -4.20 14.88
C GLN A 94 14.33 -4.57 15.75
N GLN A 95 15.49 -4.83 15.14
CA GLN A 95 16.71 -5.15 15.88
C GLN A 95 17.20 -3.94 16.69
N LEU A 96 17.31 -2.77 16.05
CA LEU A 96 17.68 -1.52 16.72
C LEU A 96 16.74 -1.18 17.88
N LEU A 97 15.44 -1.39 17.70
CA LEU A 97 14.46 -1.18 18.78
C LEU A 97 14.63 -2.21 19.90
N ARG A 98 14.95 -3.48 19.58
CA ARG A 98 15.20 -4.51 20.61
C ARG A 98 16.40 -4.13 21.43
N ASP A 99 17.47 -3.71 20.76
CA ASP A 99 18.72 -3.31 21.41
C ASP A 99 18.51 -2.06 22.27
N CYS A 100 17.70 -1.10 21.80
CA CYS A 100 17.31 0.08 22.56
C CYS A 100 16.50 -0.26 23.84
N PHE A 101 15.60 -1.25 23.78
CA PHE A 101 14.73 -1.62 24.89
C PHE A 101 15.16 -2.93 25.59
N ASN A 102 16.46 -3.22 25.63
CA ASN A 102 17.05 -4.34 26.39
C ASN A 102 16.47 -5.73 26.03
N GLY A 103 16.18 -5.97 24.76
CA GLY A 103 15.70 -7.26 24.25
C GLY A 103 14.24 -7.56 24.56
N LYS A 104 13.45 -6.56 24.98
CA LYS A 104 12.00 -6.73 25.18
C LYS A 104 11.31 -7.24 23.92
N GLU A 105 10.40 -8.20 24.09
CA GLU A 105 9.57 -8.66 23.00
C GLU A 105 8.55 -7.59 22.59
N PHE A 106 8.28 -7.50 21.29
CA PHE A 106 7.29 -6.56 20.77
C PHE A 106 5.92 -7.19 20.70
N CYS A 107 4.90 -6.46 21.17
CA CYS A 107 3.51 -6.79 20.88
C CYS A 107 3.25 -6.52 19.38
N LYS A 108 3.42 -7.57 18.55
CA LYS A 108 3.09 -7.54 17.12
C LYS A 108 1.57 -7.57 16.87
N ALA A 109 0.78 -7.77 17.91
CA ALA A 109 -0.58 -8.30 17.82
C ALA A 109 -1.63 -7.37 17.20
N LEU A 110 -1.44 -6.04 17.14
CA LEU A 110 -2.60 -5.17 16.87
C LEU A 110 -2.47 -4.07 15.82
N ILE A 111 -1.29 -3.63 15.35
CA ILE A 111 -1.26 -2.46 14.44
C ILE A 111 -0.19 -2.55 13.33
N GLN A 112 0.01 -3.75 12.79
CA GLN A 112 0.57 -3.88 11.46
C GLN A 112 -0.56 -3.73 10.43
N MET A 113 -0.79 -2.51 9.95
CA MET A 113 -1.65 -2.18 8.78
C MET A 113 -3.15 -2.53 8.86
N LYS A 114 -3.69 -3.10 9.94
CA LYS A 114 -5.09 -3.55 9.92
C LYS A 114 -6.12 -2.43 10.20
N LEU A 115 -5.95 -1.54 11.17
CA LEU A 115 -7.09 -0.72 11.63
C LEU A 115 -7.43 0.50 10.76
N LEU A 116 -6.44 1.30 10.34
CA LEU A 116 -6.69 2.50 9.53
C LEU A 116 -7.06 2.17 8.06
N PRO A 117 -6.34 1.24 7.38
CA PRO A 117 -6.76 0.75 6.09
C PRO A 117 -8.06 -0.02 6.14
N MET A 118 -8.38 -0.83 7.16
CA MET A 118 -9.70 -1.47 7.18
C MET A 118 -10.85 -0.47 7.25
N VAL A 119 -10.74 0.66 7.97
CA VAL A 119 -11.83 1.65 7.96
C VAL A 119 -11.94 2.37 6.60
N GLN A 120 -10.80 2.64 5.96
CA GLN A 120 -10.75 3.29 4.64
C GLN A 120 -11.12 2.32 3.50
N LEU A 121 -10.57 1.10 3.46
CA LEU A 121 -11.00 -0.03 2.62
C LEU A 121 -12.45 -0.37 2.89
N PHE A 122 -12.92 -0.44 4.13
CA PHE A 122 -14.33 -0.79 4.36
C PHE A 122 -15.23 0.31 3.81
N LYS A 123 -14.83 1.58 3.90
CA LYS A 123 -15.54 2.69 3.23
C LYS A 123 -15.43 2.62 1.70
N GLN A 124 -14.24 2.37 1.14
CA GLN A 124 -14.00 2.33 -0.31
C GLN A 124 -14.52 1.06 -0.97
N GLN A 125 -14.33 -0.12 -0.37
CA GLN A 125 -14.94 -1.38 -0.79
C GLN A 125 -16.45 -1.37 -0.58
N SER A 126 -16.98 -0.78 0.50
CA SER A 126 -18.45 -0.62 0.61
C SER A 126 -18.98 0.37 -0.43
N TRP A 127 -18.23 1.42 -0.76
CA TRP A 127 -18.59 2.35 -1.82
C TRP A 127 -18.54 1.66 -3.19
N LEU A 128 -17.40 1.08 -3.58
CA LEU A 128 -17.22 0.36 -4.84
C LEU A 128 -18.20 -0.81 -4.97
N ALA A 129 -18.39 -1.63 -3.94
CA ALA A 129 -19.34 -2.76 -4.00
C ALA A 129 -20.79 -2.29 -4.11
N ARG A 130 -21.14 -1.17 -3.46
CA ARG A 130 -22.48 -0.57 -3.55
C ARG A 130 -22.69 0.10 -4.90
N GLU A 131 -21.67 0.74 -5.46
CA GLU A 131 -21.69 1.36 -6.78
C GLU A 131 -21.74 0.32 -7.90
N ILE A 132 -20.92 -0.73 -7.83
CA ILE A 132 -20.92 -1.88 -8.74
C ILE A 132 -22.28 -2.59 -8.68
N SER A 133 -22.83 -2.80 -7.48
CA SER A 133 -24.16 -3.39 -7.33
C SER A 133 -25.25 -2.48 -7.90
N SER A 134 -25.15 -1.16 -7.70
CA SER A 134 -26.08 -0.18 -8.28
C SER A 134 -26.01 -0.16 -9.81
N VAL A 135 -24.80 -0.14 -10.39
CA VAL A 135 -24.60 -0.17 -11.85
C VAL A 135 -25.07 -1.51 -12.42
N ARG A 136 -24.74 -2.63 -11.78
CA ARG A 136 -25.20 -3.98 -12.18
C ARG A 136 -26.72 -4.13 -12.08
N ASN A 137 -27.37 -3.49 -11.11
CA ASN A 137 -28.82 -3.49 -10.99
C ASN A 137 -29.47 -2.54 -12.00
N ALA A 138 -28.89 -1.36 -12.26
CA ALA A 138 -29.32 -0.44 -13.31
C ALA A 138 -29.18 -1.06 -14.71
N MET A 139 -28.16 -1.90 -14.93
CA MET A 139 -27.96 -2.66 -16.17
C MET A 139 -29.00 -3.76 -16.39
N LYS A 140 -29.63 -4.25 -15.31
CA LYS A 140 -30.74 -5.22 -15.36
C LYS A 140 -32.10 -4.55 -15.56
N ASP A 141 -32.18 -3.23 -15.46
CA ASP A 141 -33.39 -2.46 -15.71
C ASP A 141 -33.54 -2.22 -17.23
N GLU A 142 -34.59 -2.75 -17.84
CA GLU A 142 -34.81 -2.70 -19.31
C GLU A 142 -34.77 -1.26 -19.86
N LYS A 143 -35.21 -0.27 -19.06
CA LYS A 143 -35.26 1.15 -19.45
C LYS A 143 -33.89 1.80 -19.55
N ILE A 144 -33.00 1.50 -18.60
CA ILE A 144 -31.65 2.10 -18.51
C ILE A 144 -30.68 1.33 -19.40
N SER A 145 -30.90 0.02 -19.57
CA SER A 145 -30.11 -0.83 -20.46
C SER A 145 -30.15 -0.36 -21.93
N ALA A 146 -31.20 0.35 -22.33
CA ALA A 146 -31.39 0.89 -23.68
C ALA A 146 -30.64 2.22 -23.94
N GLU A 147 -30.28 2.96 -22.89
CA GLU A 147 -29.54 4.23 -23.00
C GLU A 147 -28.00 4.05 -22.99
N LEU A 148 -27.52 2.84 -22.68
CA LEU A 148 -26.10 2.53 -22.59
C LEU A 148 -25.61 1.72 -23.80
N PRO A 149 -24.58 2.20 -24.51
CA PRO A 149 -23.95 1.43 -25.58
C PRO A 149 -23.41 0.09 -25.07
N PRO A 150 -23.60 -1.02 -25.80
CA PRO A 150 -23.09 -2.34 -25.39
C PRO A 150 -21.56 -2.35 -25.21
N ALA A 151 -20.83 -1.50 -25.94
CA ALA A 151 -19.39 -1.33 -25.80
C ALA A 151 -18.96 -0.68 -24.47
N ASP A 152 -19.81 0.14 -23.86
CA ASP A 152 -19.51 0.77 -22.55
C ASP A 152 -19.77 -0.22 -21.41
N LYS A 153 -20.76 -1.12 -21.58
CA LYS A 153 -21.09 -2.19 -20.63
C LYS A 153 -19.93 -3.16 -20.44
N GLU A 154 -19.35 -3.63 -21.54
CA GLU A 154 -18.22 -4.57 -21.54
C GLU A 154 -16.98 -3.95 -20.88
N LYS A 155 -16.67 -2.68 -21.18
CA LYS A 155 -15.54 -1.96 -20.57
C LYS A 155 -15.68 -1.79 -19.06
N ILE A 156 -16.90 -1.54 -18.57
CA ILE A 156 -17.18 -1.41 -17.14
C ILE A 156 -16.96 -2.76 -16.44
N GLU A 157 -17.46 -3.85 -17.02
CA GLU A 157 -17.31 -5.19 -16.44
C GLU A 157 -15.84 -5.62 -16.37
N ASP A 158 -15.08 -5.42 -17.45
CA ASP A 158 -13.64 -5.74 -17.48
C ASP A 158 -12.84 -4.91 -16.47
N ALA A 159 -13.08 -3.60 -16.39
CA ALA A 159 -12.42 -2.72 -15.42
C ALA A 159 -12.74 -3.13 -13.95
N ILE A 160 -13.97 -3.56 -13.69
CA ILE A 160 -14.38 -4.05 -12.37
C ILE A 160 -13.69 -5.38 -12.04
N GLU A 161 -13.64 -6.33 -12.98
CA GLU A 161 -12.99 -7.62 -12.77
C GLU A 161 -11.49 -7.48 -12.52
N GLN A 162 -10.82 -6.59 -13.27
CA GLN A 162 -9.42 -6.27 -13.07
C GLN A 162 -9.16 -5.66 -11.68
N ALA A 163 -10.00 -4.71 -11.25
CA ALA A 163 -9.91 -4.12 -9.92
C ALA A 163 -10.12 -5.15 -8.80
N ILE A 164 -11.10 -6.06 -8.93
CA ILE A 164 -11.36 -7.14 -7.98
C ILE A 164 -10.17 -8.12 -7.92
N LYS A 165 -9.63 -8.50 -9.08
CA LYS A 165 -8.47 -9.39 -9.16
C LYS A 165 -7.25 -8.79 -8.49
N TRP A 166 -7.01 -7.50 -8.69
CA TRP A 166 -5.91 -6.77 -8.04
C TRP A 166 -6.10 -6.70 -6.52
N LEU A 167 -7.30 -6.33 -6.04
CA LEU A 167 -7.62 -6.27 -4.60
C LEU A 167 -7.44 -7.64 -3.91
N ASN A 168 -7.73 -8.73 -4.61
CA ASN A 168 -7.53 -10.08 -4.08
C ASN A 168 -6.05 -10.51 -4.09
N ALA A 169 -5.23 -9.98 -5.00
CA ALA A 169 -3.82 -10.31 -5.13
C ALA A 169 -2.92 -9.53 -4.16
N ASP A 170 -3.24 -8.27 -3.85
CA ASP A 170 -2.44 -7.42 -2.96
C ASP A 170 -3.19 -7.04 -1.67
N GLN A 171 -3.28 -7.99 -0.73
CA GLN A 171 -3.85 -7.77 0.60
C GLN A 171 -3.02 -6.84 1.50
N LEU A 172 -1.85 -6.38 1.02
CA LEU A 172 -0.96 -5.48 1.72
C LEU A 172 -0.93 -4.10 1.07
N ALA A 173 -1.90 -3.80 0.20
CA ALA A 173 -2.02 -2.51 -0.42
C ALA A 173 -2.20 -1.39 0.63
N GLU A 174 -1.40 -0.32 0.51
CA GLU A 174 -1.50 0.91 1.26
C GLU A 174 -2.59 1.82 0.64
N ALA A 175 -3.14 2.76 1.41
CA ALA A 175 -4.33 3.53 1.02
C ALA A 175 -4.19 4.26 -0.32
N TYR A 176 -3.01 4.80 -0.64
CA TYR A 176 -2.80 5.48 -1.92
C TYR A 176 -2.66 4.50 -3.10
N GLU A 177 -2.23 3.25 -2.89
CA GLU A 177 -2.18 2.24 -3.97
C GLU A 177 -3.61 1.92 -4.41
N ILE A 178 -4.49 1.80 -3.42
CA ILE A 178 -5.92 1.62 -3.65
C ILE A 178 -6.48 2.86 -4.34
N GLU A 179 -6.18 4.08 -3.87
CA GLU A 179 -6.66 5.29 -4.55
C GLU A 179 -6.16 5.41 -5.99
N ASP A 180 -4.92 5.03 -6.29
CA ASP A 180 -4.36 5.12 -7.65
C ASP A 180 -4.97 4.08 -8.59
N GLU A 181 -5.11 2.83 -8.14
CA GLU A 181 -5.73 1.76 -8.93
C GLU A 181 -7.24 1.94 -9.08
N MET A 182 -7.90 2.63 -8.15
CA MET A 182 -9.33 2.94 -8.27
C MET A 182 -9.61 4.10 -9.24
N LYS A 183 -8.62 4.90 -9.66
CA LYS A 183 -8.85 6.05 -10.57
C LYS A 183 -9.39 5.62 -11.94
N GLU A 184 -8.86 4.53 -12.50
CA GLU A 184 -9.28 4.05 -13.82
C GLU A 184 -10.72 3.51 -13.79
N PRO A 185 -11.10 2.60 -12.87
CA PRO A 185 -12.49 2.21 -12.67
C PRO A 185 -13.41 3.39 -12.38
N GLU A 186 -12.98 4.35 -11.55
CA GLU A 186 -13.77 5.55 -11.26
C GLU A 186 -13.99 6.43 -12.48
N SER A 187 -12.97 6.63 -13.32
CA SER A 187 -13.07 7.43 -14.54
C SER A 187 -14.03 6.82 -15.55
N ILE A 188 -14.14 5.49 -15.59
CA ILE A 188 -15.05 4.77 -16.47
C ILE A 188 -16.48 4.81 -15.90
N CYS A 189 -16.64 4.59 -14.60
CA CYS A 189 -17.96 4.50 -13.95
C CYS A 189 -18.64 5.87 -13.72
N LYS A 190 -17.91 6.92 -13.31
CA LYS A 190 -18.48 8.25 -13.00
C LYS A 190 -19.33 8.87 -14.13
N PRO A 191 -18.86 8.94 -15.40
CA PRO A 191 -19.65 9.54 -16.48
C PRO A 191 -20.87 8.71 -16.86
N VAL A 192 -20.89 7.41 -16.55
CA VAL A 192 -22.02 6.52 -16.78
C VAL A 192 -23.06 6.68 -15.69
N ILE A 193 -22.64 6.71 -14.42
CA ILE A 193 -23.53 6.94 -13.26
C ILE A 193 -24.19 8.32 -13.35
N SER A 194 -23.46 9.36 -13.77
CA SER A 194 -24.02 10.71 -13.96
C SER A 194 -25.09 10.81 -15.05
N LYS A 195 -25.22 9.80 -15.92
CA LYS A 195 -26.29 9.72 -16.93
C LYS A 195 -27.51 8.96 -16.41
N ILE A 196 -27.35 8.15 -15.36
CA ILE A 196 -28.35 7.23 -14.80
C ILE A 196 -29.01 7.79 -13.52
N CYS A 197 -28.27 8.60 -12.75
CA CYS A 197 -28.76 9.37 -11.59
C CYS A 197 -29.11 10.81 -11.99
#